data_AF-A0A497C463-F1
#
_entry.id   AF-A0A497C463-F1
#
_cell.length_a   1.000
_cell.length_b   1.000
_cell.length_c   1.000
_cell.angle_alpha   90.00
_cell.angle_beta   90.00
_cell.angle_gamma   90.00
#
_symmetry.space_group_name_H-M   'P 1'
#
loop_
_entity.id
_entity.type
_entity.pdbx_description
1 polymer ?
#
loop_
_entity_poly.entity_id
_entity_poly.type
_entity_poly.pdbx_seq_one_letter_code
_entity_poly.pdbx_strand_id
1 'polypeptide(L)'
;MRVLSRHAVCKPSLRDSNMDKSSSKDQSSREKPRSIMKAPFGILSREPLLVGLNLLVLGGFLVYLFIYKQPEQGLASEILLPTQTEEVLPTQTREATSTPSATPVYTREPAFPTPTPSPSPTSLPPTPLPERYLIEDIKGHRQSMPLSCEARSAVDWAAYFGVEFDEESFFNGLPIHDNPEKGFVGDVYGSWGQIPPKDYGVHAGPVAQRLREYGLQAKHVRHMTLEELKAEIAAGKPVILWVVGHVGRGTPVPYTGSDGEETIVAKYEHTVIAIGYTQTKITVLDGAREYQVYQGEFMKSWNVLENQAIIWIE
;
A
#
# COMPACT_ATOMS: atom_id res chain seq x y z
N MET A 1 22.59 -46.40 39.68
CA MET A 1 23.14 -46.45 38.30
C MET A 1 23.61 -45.03 37.98
N ARG A 2 24.89 -44.59 38.10
CA ARG A 2 26.12 -44.95 37.33
C ARG A 2 25.75 -45.26 35.87
N VAL A 3 26.15 -44.48 34.85
CA VAL A 3 27.54 -44.28 34.36
C VAL A 3 27.60 -43.14 33.28
N LEU A 4 28.59 -42.23 33.41
CA LEU A 4 29.47 -41.49 32.45
C LEU A 4 28.87 -40.79 31.20
N SER A 5 29.08 -39.49 30.92
CA SER A 5 30.31 -38.66 30.72
C SER A 5 31.21 -39.08 29.54
N ARG A 6 31.35 -38.19 28.55
CA ARG A 6 32.61 -37.95 27.79
C ARG A 6 32.57 -36.62 27.01
N HIS A 7 33.52 -35.76 27.35
CA HIS A 7 34.01 -34.62 26.57
C HIS A 7 34.80 -35.06 25.32
N ALA A 8 34.86 -34.20 24.31
CA ALA A 8 36.03 -34.09 23.44
C ALA A 8 36.19 -32.64 22.93
N VAL A 9 37.29 -32.02 23.36
CA VAL A 9 37.88 -30.77 22.87
C VAL A 9 39.01 -31.17 21.92
N CYS A 10 39.14 -30.52 20.74
CA CYS A 10 40.43 -30.44 20.04
C CYS A 10 40.48 -29.35 18.95
N LYS A 11 41.26 -28.30 19.21
CA LYS A 11 42.07 -27.47 18.29
C LYS A 11 43.42 -27.26 19.02
N PRO A 12 44.54 -26.81 18.42
CA PRO A 12 44.78 -26.25 17.06
C PRO A 12 46.03 -26.82 16.35
N SER A 13 46.32 -26.37 15.13
CA SER A 13 47.67 -26.46 14.55
C SER A 13 48.01 -25.18 13.77
N LEU A 14 49.07 -24.51 14.24
CA LEU A 14 49.80 -23.43 13.58
C LEU A 14 50.70 -23.98 12.47
N ARG A 15 50.92 -23.19 11.41
CA ARG A 15 52.20 -23.14 10.69
C ARG A 15 52.39 -21.75 10.08
N ASP A 16 53.53 -21.17 10.45
CA ASP A 16 54.15 -19.97 9.92
C ASP A 16 54.65 -20.16 8.47
N SER A 17 54.72 -19.06 7.70
CA SER A 17 55.96 -18.58 7.09
C SER A 17 55.74 -17.35 6.17
N ASN A 18 56.13 -16.19 6.69
CA ASN A 18 57.07 -15.20 6.13
C ASN A 18 57.14 -14.84 4.62
N MET A 19 57.07 -13.51 4.41
CA MET A 19 58.05 -12.60 3.78
C MET A 19 57.94 -12.12 2.32
N ASP A 20 58.20 -10.79 2.25
CA ASP A 20 58.68 -9.89 1.19
C ASP A 20 57.75 -9.43 0.05
N LYS A 21 57.87 -8.23 -0.54
CA LYS A 21 58.23 -6.82 -0.17
C LYS A 21 58.47 -6.10 -1.51
N SER A 22 57.93 -4.89 -1.67
CA SER A 22 58.35 -3.83 -2.64
C SER A 22 58.09 -4.11 -4.14
N SER A 23 57.85 -3.17 -5.07
CA SER A 23 57.98 -1.70 -5.16
C SER A 23 57.14 -1.25 -6.40
N SER A 24 56.18 -0.31 -6.31
CA SER A 24 56.29 1.12 -6.71
C SER A 24 56.90 1.37 -8.10
N LYS A 25 56.10 1.82 -9.10
CA LYS A 25 55.95 3.23 -9.64
C LYS A 25 57.22 3.74 -10.36
N ASP A 26 57.24 4.53 -11.44
CA ASP A 26 56.29 5.26 -12.29
C ASP A 26 57.11 5.85 -13.48
N GLN A 27 56.44 6.22 -14.57
CA GLN A 27 56.69 7.38 -15.45
C GLN A 27 57.93 7.60 -16.38
N SER A 28 57.57 7.86 -17.65
CA SER A 28 57.80 9.11 -18.42
C SER A 28 58.97 9.23 -19.41
N SER A 29 58.64 9.54 -20.68
CA SER A 29 59.03 10.74 -21.48
C SER A 29 59.10 10.43 -22.99
N ARG A 30 58.29 11.07 -23.87
CA ARG A 30 58.48 12.35 -24.63
C ARG A 30 59.59 12.20 -25.72
N GLU A 31 59.39 12.42 -27.03
CA GLU A 31 59.06 13.68 -27.75
C GLU A 31 58.70 13.47 -29.26
N LYS A 32 58.01 14.47 -29.84
CA LYS A 32 57.74 14.79 -31.28
C LYS A 32 58.95 15.60 -31.87
N PRO A 33 58.97 16.26 -33.08
CA PRO A 33 57.99 16.49 -34.18
C PRO A 33 58.55 16.44 -35.64
N ARG A 34 57.70 16.50 -36.69
CA ARG A 34 57.76 17.52 -37.78
C ARG A 34 56.65 17.43 -38.84
N SER A 35 56.33 18.61 -39.35
CA SER A 35 55.27 19.08 -40.25
C SER A 35 55.46 18.71 -41.73
N ILE A 36 54.37 18.66 -42.52
CA ILE A 36 54.21 19.28 -43.87
C ILE A 36 52.71 19.36 -44.24
N MET A 37 52.27 20.54 -44.68
CA MET A 37 50.93 20.87 -45.21
C MET A 37 50.67 20.28 -46.61
N LYS A 38 49.40 19.97 -46.92
CA LYS A 38 48.67 20.31 -48.17
C LYS A 38 47.19 19.83 -48.11
N ALA A 39 46.23 20.75 -48.23
CA ALA A 39 44.85 20.52 -48.71
C ALA A 39 44.84 20.76 -50.25
N PRO A 40 43.79 20.46 -51.07
CA PRO A 40 42.34 20.45 -50.77
C PRO A 40 41.47 19.41 -51.55
N PHE A 41 40.14 19.55 -51.41
CA PHE A 41 39.01 19.00 -52.22
C PHE A 41 38.49 17.57 -51.98
N GLY A 42 37.17 17.47 -51.75
CA GLY A 42 36.38 16.27 -52.05
C GLY A 42 35.25 15.95 -51.05
N ILE A 43 34.10 16.63 -51.17
CA ILE A 43 32.82 16.20 -50.58
C ILE A 43 32.29 15.01 -51.40
N LEU A 44 31.94 13.87 -50.77
CA LEU A 44 30.81 13.02 -51.22
C LEU A 44 30.36 11.97 -50.17
N SER A 45 29.15 12.18 -49.66
CA SER A 45 28.07 11.21 -49.36
C SER A 45 28.33 9.94 -48.52
N ARG A 46 27.66 9.89 -47.35
CA ARG A 46 26.93 8.77 -46.70
C ARG A 46 26.47 9.37 -45.35
N GLU A 47 25.19 9.65 -45.05
CA GLU A 47 24.01 8.81 -45.13
C GLU A 47 22.70 9.64 -45.15
N PRO A 48 21.82 9.53 -46.16
CA PRO A 48 20.50 10.16 -46.15
C PRO A 48 19.46 9.41 -45.30
N LEU A 49 19.77 8.19 -44.87
CA LEU A 49 18.84 7.28 -44.19
C LEU A 49 18.61 7.67 -42.72
N LEU A 50 19.65 8.15 -42.04
CA LEU A 50 19.60 8.52 -40.62
C LEU A 50 18.84 9.83 -40.37
N VAL A 51 18.85 10.76 -41.33
CA VAL A 51 18.09 12.01 -41.26
C VAL A 51 16.61 11.76 -41.57
N GLY A 52 16.32 10.88 -42.54
CA GLY A 52 14.94 10.48 -42.88
C GLY A 52 14.23 9.77 -41.72
N LEU A 53 14.93 8.87 -41.01
CA LEU A 53 14.36 8.12 -39.88
C LEU A 53 14.02 9.04 -38.69
N ASN A 54 14.89 10.03 -38.39
CA ASN A 54 14.65 11.00 -37.31
C ASN A 54 13.47 11.93 -37.60
N LEU A 55 13.27 12.35 -38.85
CA LEU A 55 12.11 13.17 -39.24
C LEU A 55 10.79 12.38 -39.18
N LEU A 56 10.81 11.08 -39.46
CA LEU A 56 9.63 10.21 -39.39
C LEU A 56 9.20 9.94 -37.94
N VAL A 57 10.16 9.75 -37.03
CA VAL A 57 9.89 9.61 -35.58
C VAL A 57 9.38 10.94 -34.98
N LEU A 58 9.99 12.07 -35.36
CA LEU A 58 9.56 13.39 -34.86
C LEU A 58 8.19 13.80 -35.42
N GLY A 59 7.94 13.53 -36.71
CA GLY A 59 6.64 13.77 -37.35
C GLY A 59 5.54 12.88 -36.78
N GLY A 60 5.82 11.59 -36.57
CA GLY A 60 4.89 10.66 -35.91
C GLY A 60 4.58 11.05 -34.47
N PHE A 61 5.57 11.54 -33.72
CA PHE A 61 5.37 12.03 -32.34
C PHE A 61 4.50 13.30 -32.28
N LEU A 62 4.64 14.22 -33.25
CA LEU A 62 3.81 15.42 -33.32
C LEU A 62 2.36 15.13 -33.74
N VAL A 63 2.15 14.18 -34.66
CA VAL A 63 0.79 13.71 -35.01
C VAL A 63 0.15 12.94 -33.84
N TYR A 64 0.93 12.12 -33.12
CA TYR A 64 0.48 11.46 -31.90
C TYR A 64 0.03 12.47 -30.85
N LEU A 65 0.80 13.53 -30.59
CA LEU A 65 0.39 14.60 -29.67
C LEU A 65 -0.85 15.35 -30.16
N PHE A 66 -1.03 15.55 -31.47
CA PHE A 66 -2.17 16.27 -32.02
C PHE A 66 -3.48 15.46 -32.00
N ILE A 67 -3.39 14.14 -32.18
CA ILE A 67 -4.54 13.21 -32.12
C ILE A 67 -4.90 12.87 -30.66
N TYR A 68 -3.91 12.71 -29.76
CA TYR A 68 -4.14 12.29 -28.38
C TYR A 68 -4.28 13.43 -27.35
N LYS A 69 -4.09 14.70 -27.74
CA LYS A 69 -4.38 15.88 -26.89
C LYS A 69 -5.46 16.80 -27.46
N GLN A 70 -6.53 16.26 -28.04
CA GLN A 70 -7.76 17.02 -28.13
C GLN A 70 -8.52 16.85 -26.80
N PRO A 71 -8.79 17.91 -26.01
CA PRO A 71 -9.81 17.84 -24.99
C PRO A 71 -11.15 17.62 -25.70
N GLU A 72 -11.83 16.52 -25.41
CA GLU A 72 -13.19 16.23 -25.85
C GLU A 72 -14.10 17.44 -25.54
N GLN A 73 -14.38 18.24 -26.56
CA GLN A 73 -15.47 19.21 -26.55
C GLN A 73 -16.76 18.41 -26.73
N GLY A 74 -17.26 17.87 -25.62
CA GLY A 74 -18.59 17.26 -25.53
C GLY A 74 -19.64 18.31 -25.87
N LEU A 75 -20.37 18.04 -26.95
CA LEU A 75 -21.46 18.82 -27.50
C LEU A 75 -22.58 18.99 -26.44
N ALA A 76 -22.76 20.20 -25.93
CA ALA A 76 -23.91 20.54 -25.10
C ALA A 76 -25.12 20.86 -26.00
N SER A 77 -26.07 19.94 -26.04
CA SER A 77 -27.46 20.08 -26.51
C SER A 77 -28.15 18.82 -25.98
N GLU A 78 -29.30 18.80 -25.34
CA GLU A 78 -30.41 19.70 -25.11
C GLU A 78 -31.26 18.89 -24.09
N ILE A 79 -31.98 19.46 -23.13
CA ILE A 79 -33.45 19.50 -23.17
C ILE A 79 -33.86 20.04 -21.78
N LEU A 80 -34.47 21.22 -21.81
CA LEU A 80 -35.20 21.80 -20.70
C LEU A 80 -36.44 20.94 -20.41
N LEU A 81 -36.58 20.43 -19.20
CA LEU A 81 -37.86 19.97 -18.66
C LEU A 81 -38.39 21.02 -17.69
N PRO A 82 -39.66 21.45 -17.81
CA PRO A 82 -40.26 22.36 -16.85
C PRO A 82 -40.66 21.58 -15.59
N THR A 83 -39.94 21.79 -14.48
CA THR A 83 -40.40 21.32 -13.17
C THR A 83 -41.53 22.20 -12.67
N GLN A 84 -42.61 21.53 -12.28
CA GLN A 84 -43.90 22.07 -11.90
C GLN A 84 -43.82 23.00 -10.69
N THR A 85 -44.63 24.06 -10.75
CA THR A 85 -44.98 24.93 -9.65
C THR A 85 -45.69 24.12 -8.56
N GLU A 86 -45.05 23.91 -7.40
CA GLU A 86 -45.74 23.46 -6.20
C GLU A 86 -46.50 24.64 -5.57
N GLU A 87 -47.81 24.45 -5.49
CA GLU A 87 -48.79 25.33 -4.85
C GLU A 87 -48.70 25.17 -3.33
N VAL A 88 -48.27 26.22 -2.64
CA VAL A 88 -48.20 26.27 -1.17
C VAL A 88 -49.57 26.65 -0.60
N LEU A 89 -50.21 25.73 0.14
CA LEU A 89 -51.39 25.96 1.00
C LEU A 89 -51.02 25.68 2.47
N PRO A 90 -51.76 26.18 3.48
CA PRO A 90 -51.19 27.11 4.44
C PRO A 90 -50.98 26.45 5.81
N THR A 91 -50.03 27.01 6.52
CA THR A 91 -49.76 26.89 7.95
C THR A 91 -51.03 26.78 8.80
N GLN A 92 -51.26 25.62 9.41
CA GLN A 92 -52.14 25.50 10.57
C GLN A 92 -51.33 25.72 11.85
N THR A 93 -51.48 26.92 12.41
CA THR A 93 -51.09 27.26 13.77
C THR A 93 -51.90 26.40 14.75
N ARG A 94 -51.24 25.44 15.42
CA ARG A 94 -51.82 24.78 16.59
C ARG A 94 -51.39 25.49 17.86
N GLU A 95 -52.42 26.00 18.52
CA GLU A 95 -52.44 26.64 19.83
C GLU A 95 -51.89 25.70 20.92
N ALA A 96 -50.95 26.19 21.72
CA ALA A 96 -50.40 25.44 22.85
C ALA A 96 -51.34 25.57 24.05
N THR A 97 -52.06 24.50 24.39
CA THR A 97 -52.76 24.36 25.67
C THR A 97 -51.81 23.74 26.70
N SER A 98 -51.41 24.52 27.69
CA SER A 98 -50.68 24.05 28.86
C SER A 98 -51.66 23.37 29.83
N THR A 99 -51.32 22.16 30.29
CA THR A 99 -52.01 21.49 31.41
C THR A 99 -50.94 20.77 32.26
N PRO A 100 -50.99 20.87 33.60
CA PRO A 100 -49.86 20.51 34.45
C PRO A 100 -49.80 19.02 34.81
N SER A 101 -48.55 18.55 34.90
CA SER A 101 -47.98 17.67 35.92
C SER A 101 -48.76 16.42 36.36
N ALA A 102 -48.28 15.27 35.91
CA ALA A 102 -48.34 14.02 36.66
C ALA A 102 -46.90 13.50 36.86
N THR A 103 -46.52 13.32 38.12
CA THR A 103 -45.24 12.79 38.59
C THR A 103 -45.00 11.38 38.03
N PRO A 104 -43.86 11.09 37.36
CA PRO A 104 -43.51 9.71 37.05
C PRO A 104 -42.97 9.01 38.30
N VAL A 105 -43.61 7.89 38.64
CA VAL A 105 -43.17 6.91 39.63
C VAL A 105 -41.86 6.28 39.15
N TYR A 106 -40.84 6.30 40.01
CA TYR A 106 -39.55 5.64 39.77
C TYR A 106 -39.76 4.16 39.40
N THR A 107 -39.49 3.84 38.14
CA THR A 107 -39.44 2.47 37.63
C THR A 107 -37.99 1.99 37.67
N ARG A 108 -37.85 0.74 38.12
CA ARG A 108 -36.63 0.01 38.50
C ARG A 108 -35.47 0.15 37.48
N GLU A 109 -34.30 0.40 38.05
CA GLU A 109 -32.95 0.39 37.47
C GLU A 109 -32.71 -0.76 36.46
N PRO A 110 -32.24 -0.47 35.23
CA PRO A 110 -31.78 -1.51 34.31
C PRO A 110 -30.46 -2.11 34.84
N ALA A 111 -30.41 -3.43 34.93
CA ALA A 111 -29.20 -4.16 35.28
C ALA A 111 -28.07 -3.79 34.31
N PHE A 112 -26.94 -3.35 34.86
CA PHE A 112 -25.71 -3.11 34.12
C PHE A 112 -25.35 -4.33 33.26
N PRO A 113 -25.04 -4.18 31.97
CA PRO A 113 -24.48 -5.28 31.20
C PRO A 113 -23.15 -5.68 31.85
N THR A 114 -23.02 -6.96 32.17
CA THR A 114 -21.76 -7.57 32.58
C THR A 114 -20.69 -7.23 31.54
N PRO A 115 -19.50 -6.72 31.93
CA PRO A 115 -18.44 -6.48 30.97
C PRO A 115 -18.06 -7.82 30.33
N THR A 116 -18.33 -7.96 29.03
CA THR A 116 -17.72 -8.98 28.19
C THR A 116 -16.20 -8.95 28.43
N PRO A 117 -15.52 -10.08 28.67
CA PRO A 117 -14.07 -10.07 28.80
C PRO A 117 -13.47 -9.50 27.51
N SER A 118 -12.86 -8.33 27.62
CA SER A 118 -12.03 -7.75 26.57
C SER A 118 -10.94 -8.76 26.22
N PRO A 119 -10.65 -9.03 24.93
CA PRO A 119 -9.52 -9.87 24.57
C PRO A 119 -8.27 -9.29 25.23
N SER A 120 -7.54 -10.18 25.91
CA SER A 120 -6.26 -9.86 26.56
C SER A 120 -5.29 -9.31 25.51
N PRO A 121 -4.49 -8.27 25.81
CA PRO A 121 -3.43 -7.85 24.90
C PRO A 121 -2.52 -9.04 24.64
N THR A 122 -2.28 -9.33 23.35
CA THR A 122 -1.25 -10.24 22.87
C THR A 122 0.04 -9.95 23.63
N SER A 123 0.66 -10.99 24.20
CA SER A 123 1.99 -10.90 24.81
C SER A 123 2.94 -10.24 23.80
N LEU A 124 3.43 -9.02 24.10
CA LEU A 124 4.47 -8.37 23.31
C LEU A 124 5.63 -9.36 23.10
N PRO A 125 6.18 -9.51 21.88
CA PRO A 125 7.25 -10.44 21.63
C PRO A 125 8.51 -10.09 22.45
N PRO A 126 9.38 -11.09 22.70
CA PRO A 126 10.55 -10.92 23.56
C PRO A 126 11.45 -9.80 23.04
N THR A 127 11.76 -8.85 23.94
CA THR A 127 12.75 -7.81 23.70
C THR A 127 14.14 -8.36 24.08
N PRO A 128 15.17 -8.21 23.24
CA PRO A 128 15.18 -7.46 21.99
C PRO A 128 14.74 -8.27 20.76
N LEU A 129 14.03 -7.61 19.83
CA LEU A 129 13.77 -8.13 18.49
C LEU A 129 15.09 -8.40 17.74
N PRO A 130 15.16 -9.41 16.85
CA PRO A 130 16.34 -9.63 16.02
C PRO A 130 16.59 -8.44 15.09
N GLU A 131 17.86 -8.17 14.74
CA GLU A 131 18.22 -7.03 13.86
C GLU A 131 17.65 -7.11 12.44
N ARG A 132 17.32 -8.34 12.01
CA ARG A 132 16.67 -8.65 10.75
C ARG A 132 15.81 -9.89 10.89
N TYR A 133 14.73 -9.94 10.13
CA TYR A 133 13.87 -11.11 9.99
C TYR A 133 13.22 -11.08 8.60
N LEU A 134 12.97 -12.24 8.02
CA LEU A 134 12.26 -12.39 6.75
C LEU A 134 11.40 -13.65 6.82
N ILE A 135 10.13 -13.50 6.45
CA ILE A 135 9.20 -14.60 6.23
C ILE A 135 9.38 -15.04 4.78
N GLU A 136 9.88 -16.25 4.57
CA GLU A 136 10.29 -16.75 3.24
C GLU A 136 9.19 -17.57 2.55
N ASP A 137 8.18 -18.03 3.28
CA ASP A 137 7.18 -19.01 2.86
C ASP A 137 5.82 -18.39 2.50
N ILE A 138 5.72 -17.06 2.46
CA ILE A 138 4.57 -16.34 1.90
C ILE A 138 4.78 -16.09 0.40
N LYS A 139 3.72 -16.25 -0.39
CA LYS A 139 3.74 -16.07 -1.84
C LYS A 139 2.71 -15.05 -2.29
N GLY A 140 3.17 -14.06 -3.05
CA GLY A 140 2.29 -13.05 -3.63
C GLY A 140 1.91 -13.33 -5.07
N HIS A 141 0.75 -12.81 -5.48
CA HIS A 141 0.22 -12.95 -6.84
C HIS A 141 -0.18 -11.59 -7.42
N ARG A 142 -0.33 -11.52 -8.75
CA ARG A 142 -0.87 -10.32 -9.38
C ARG A 142 -2.36 -10.24 -9.06
N GLN A 143 -2.82 -9.05 -8.67
CA GLN A 143 -4.26 -8.75 -8.59
C GLN A 143 -4.92 -9.01 -9.94
N SER A 144 -6.14 -9.56 -9.91
CA SER A 144 -6.89 -9.95 -11.13
C SER A 144 -7.67 -8.78 -11.73
N MET A 145 -7.99 -7.76 -10.94
CA MET A 145 -8.73 -6.57 -11.36
C MET A 145 -7.94 -5.29 -11.07
N PRO A 146 -8.19 -4.17 -11.77
CA PRO A 146 -7.40 -2.95 -11.64
C PRO A 146 -7.32 -2.37 -10.22
N LEU A 147 -8.41 -2.44 -9.44
CA LEU A 147 -8.49 -1.90 -8.08
C LEU A 147 -8.83 -2.99 -7.04
N SER A 148 -8.23 -4.17 -7.17
CA SER A 148 -8.42 -5.29 -6.22
C SER A 148 -7.19 -5.58 -5.37
N CYS A 149 -6.36 -4.58 -5.11
CA CYS A 149 -5.10 -4.77 -4.38
C CYS A 149 -5.32 -5.31 -2.96
N GLU A 150 -6.40 -4.87 -2.29
CA GLU A 150 -6.79 -5.25 -0.95
C GLU A 150 -7.26 -6.70 -0.91
N ALA A 151 -8.08 -7.09 -1.88
CA ALA A 151 -8.54 -8.47 -2.04
C ALA A 151 -7.36 -9.40 -2.35
N ARG A 152 -6.44 -9.00 -3.26
CA ARG A 152 -5.23 -9.76 -3.55
C ARG A 152 -4.37 -9.95 -2.30
N SER A 153 -4.08 -8.87 -1.58
CA SER A 153 -3.26 -8.93 -0.37
C SER A 153 -3.94 -9.79 0.71
N ALA A 154 -5.26 -9.71 0.86
CA ALA A 154 -6.03 -10.54 1.79
C ALA A 154 -5.95 -12.03 1.44
N VAL A 155 -6.07 -12.41 0.16
CA VAL A 155 -5.96 -13.80 -0.28
C VAL A 155 -4.55 -14.35 -0.05
N ASP A 156 -3.52 -13.61 -0.46
CA ASP A 156 -2.13 -14.06 -0.32
C ASP A 156 -1.73 -14.16 1.17
N TRP A 157 -2.19 -13.22 1.99
CA TRP A 157 -2.04 -13.25 3.45
C TRP A 157 -2.80 -14.41 4.08
N ALA A 158 -4.02 -14.69 3.64
CA ALA A 158 -4.80 -15.80 4.19
C ALA A 158 -4.21 -17.17 3.85
N ALA A 159 -3.69 -17.33 2.63
CA ALA A 159 -3.03 -18.56 2.20
C ALA A 159 -1.80 -18.88 3.07
N TYR A 160 -1.08 -17.85 3.53
CA TYR A 160 0.02 -18.01 4.49
C TYR A 160 -0.43 -18.67 5.81
N PHE A 161 -1.63 -18.33 6.28
CA PHE A 161 -2.26 -18.95 7.46
C PHE A 161 -3.03 -20.24 7.15
N GLY A 162 -2.85 -20.81 5.95
CA GLY A 162 -3.45 -22.08 5.55
C GLY A 162 -4.93 -21.99 5.16
N VAL A 163 -5.45 -20.80 4.87
CA VAL A 163 -6.82 -20.60 4.40
C VAL A 163 -6.81 -20.09 2.97
N GLU A 164 -7.32 -20.91 2.04
CA GLU A 164 -7.34 -20.59 0.62
C GLU A 164 -8.77 -20.22 0.15
N PHE A 165 -8.88 -19.15 -0.62
CA PHE A 165 -10.11 -18.73 -1.30
C PHE A 165 -9.78 -17.89 -2.54
N ASP A 166 -10.77 -17.73 -3.40
CA ASP A 166 -10.65 -16.96 -4.64
C ASP A 166 -10.74 -15.43 -4.42
N GLU A 167 -9.93 -14.65 -5.15
CA GLU A 167 -9.85 -13.19 -5.03
C GLU A 167 -11.14 -12.50 -5.44
N GLU A 168 -11.74 -12.93 -6.55
CA GLU A 168 -12.99 -12.36 -7.04
C GLU A 168 -14.13 -12.64 -6.06
N SER A 169 -14.20 -13.86 -5.53
CA SER A 169 -15.16 -14.24 -4.50
C SER A 169 -14.99 -13.48 -3.19
N PHE A 170 -13.76 -13.20 -2.78
CA PHE A 170 -13.48 -12.37 -1.61
C PHE A 170 -13.94 -10.92 -1.85
N PHE A 171 -13.51 -10.35 -2.98
CA PHE A 171 -13.83 -8.98 -3.40
C PHE A 171 -15.34 -8.75 -3.50
N ASN A 172 -16.06 -9.62 -4.19
CA ASN A 172 -17.50 -9.52 -4.39
C ASN A 172 -18.32 -9.62 -3.09
N GLY A 173 -17.70 -10.10 -2.00
CA GLY A 173 -18.31 -10.13 -0.68
C GLY A 173 -18.02 -8.88 0.17
N LEU A 174 -17.20 -7.94 -0.30
CA LEU A 174 -17.00 -6.66 0.40
C LEU A 174 -18.28 -5.82 0.31
N PRO A 175 -18.66 -5.10 1.37
CA PRO A 175 -19.71 -4.08 1.28
C PRO A 175 -19.32 -3.01 0.26
N ILE A 176 -20.31 -2.35 -0.35
CA ILE A 176 -20.12 -1.17 -1.21
C ILE A 176 -20.61 0.05 -0.44
N HIS A 177 -19.80 1.11 -0.39
CA HIS A 177 -20.12 2.35 0.33
C HIS A 177 -19.29 3.51 -0.24
N ASP A 178 -19.65 4.77 0.03
CA ASP A 178 -18.85 5.93 -0.39
C ASP A 178 -17.72 6.28 0.60
N ASN A 179 -17.94 5.97 1.89
CA ASN A 179 -16.91 5.92 2.93
C ASN A 179 -16.09 4.61 2.88
N PRO A 180 -14.77 4.66 2.63
CA PRO A 180 -13.92 3.47 2.54
C PRO A 180 -13.75 2.71 3.87
N GLU A 181 -14.08 3.32 5.02
CA GLU A 181 -14.15 2.61 6.32
C GLU A 181 -15.30 1.61 6.40
N LYS A 182 -16.28 1.71 5.51
CA LYS A 182 -17.50 0.91 5.54
C LYS A 182 -17.60 -0.08 4.39
N GLY A 183 -16.97 0.21 3.25
CA GLY A 183 -17.02 -0.63 2.06
C GLY A 183 -16.13 -0.13 0.93
N PHE A 184 -16.11 -0.88 -0.17
CA PHE A 184 -15.42 -0.51 -1.39
C PHE A 184 -16.08 0.68 -2.08
N VAL A 185 -15.26 1.66 -2.45
CA VAL A 185 -15.70 2.91 -3.07
C VAL A 185 -15.40 2.90 -4.58
N GLY A 186 -16.48 2.95 -5.37
CA GLY A 186 -16.45 3.06 -6.83
C GLY A 186 -16.40 1.72 -7.57
N ASP A 187 -15.90 1.72 -8.81
CA ASP A 187 -15.81 0.54 -9.67
C ASP A 187 -14.42 -0.11 -9.63
N VAL A 188 -14.36 -1.42 -9.40
CA VAL A 188 -13.10 -2.19 -9.37
C VAL A 188 -12.33 -2.17 -10.70
N TYR A 189 -13.04 -1.92 -11.81
CA TYR A 189 -12.47 -1.73 -13.14
C TYR A 189 -12.20 -0.26 -13.49
N GLY A 190 -12.38 0.63 -12.52
CA GLY A 190 -12.17 2.06 -12.63
C GLY A 190 -10.71 2.49 -12.78
N SER A 191 -10.52 3.80 -12.86
CA SER A 191 -9.17 4.37 -13.01
C SER A 191 -8.45 4.36 -11.66
N TRP A 192 -7.25 3.77 -11.62
CA TRP A 192 -6.39 3.86 -10.44
C TRP A 192 -5.94 5.31 -10.16
N GLY A 193 -5.71 5.61 -8.87
CA GLY A 193 -5.13 6.87 -8.43
C GLY A 193 -6.11 7.98 -8.08
N GLN A 194 -7.42 7.69 -8.02
CA GLN A 194 -8.41 8.68 -7.58
C GLN A 194 -8.54 8.69 -6.05
N ILE A 195 -9.52 9.46 -5.57
CA ILE A 195 -10.03 9.51 -4.20
C ILE A 195 -11.57 9.57 -4.28
N PRO A 196 -12.29 9.17 -3.23
CA PRO A 196 -13.76 9.27 -3.17
C PRO A 196 -14.28 10.67 -3.54
N PRO A 197 -15.45 10.78 -4.20
CA PRO A 197 -16.39 9.69 -4.51
C PRO A 197 -16.06 8.92 -5.81
N LYS A 198 -14.88 9.12 -6.40
CA LYS A 198 -14.44 8.35 -7.59
C LYS A 198 -13.88 6.99 -7.18
N ASP A 199 -13.63 6.13 -8.18
CA ASP A 199 -13.02 4.80 -8.02
C ASP A 199 -11.76 4.84 -7.16
N TYR A 200 -11.79 4.13 -6.04
CA TYR A 200 -10.78 4.28 -5.02
C TYR A 200 -10.29 2.93 -4.49
N GLY A 201 -11.09 2.27 -3.67
CA GLY A 201 -10.65 1.16 -2.85
C GLY A 201 -11.49 1.01 -1.58
N VAL A 202 -10.99 0.23 -0.63
CA VAL A 202 -11.57 -0.04 0.67
C VAL A 202 -10.50 0.01 1.76
N HIS A 203 -10.84 0.48 2.96
CA HIS A 203 -9.91 0.47 4.08
C HIS A 203 -9.92 -0.87 4.84
N ALA A 204 -9.07 -0.97 5.86
CA ALA A 204 -8.74 -2.22 6.53
C ALA A 204 -9.90 -2.81 7.34
N GLY A 205 -10.83 -1.98 7.82
CA GLY A 205 -11.96 -2.41 8.62
C GLY A 205 -12.81 -3.47 7.90
N PRO A 206 -13.42 -3.13 6.75
CA PRO A 206 -14.23 -4.07 5.96
C PRO A 206 -13.43 -5.29 5.47
N VAL A 207 -12.16 -5.11 5.08
CA VAL A 207 -11.30 -6.23 4.63
C VAL A 207 -11.01 -7.20 5.79
N ALA A 208 -10.67 -6.68 6.97
CA ALA A 208 -10.45 -7.51 8.16
C ALA A 208 -11.74 -8.22 8.60
N GLN A 209 -12.89 -7.55 8.50
CA GLN A 209 -14.18 -8.19 8.74
C GLN A 209 -14.40 -9.36 7.78
N ARG A 210 -14.19 -9.13 6.49
CA ARG A 210 -14.35 -10.17 5.48
C ARG A 210 -13.40 -11.34 5.70
N LEU A 211 -12.13 -11.09 6.04
CA LEU A 211 -11.18 -12.15 6.45
C LEU A 211 -11.70 -12.99 7.63
N ARG A 212 -12.32 -12.36 8.63
CA ARG A 212 -12.94 -13.11 9.75
C ARG A 212 -14.12 -13.96 9.32
N GLU A 213 -14.87 -13.56 8.29
CA GLU A 213 -15.95 -14.38 7.72
C GLU A 213 -15.42 -15.66 7.05
N TYR A 214 -14.16 -15.66 6.60
CA TYR A 214 -13.42 -16.86 6.15
C TYR A 214 -12.72 -17.63 7.29
N GLY A 215 -12.93 -17.24 8.55
CA GLY A 215 -12.40 -17.92 9.72
C GLY A 215 -10.99 -17.50 10.15
N LEU A 216 -10.42 -16.43 9.56
CA LEU A 216 -9.11 -15.93 9.97
C LEU A 216 -9.19 -15.04 11.20
N GLN A 217 -8.12 -15.01 12.00
CA GLN A 217 -8.01 -14.14 13.16
C GLN A 217 -7.49 -12.74 12.77
N ALA A 218 -8.24 -12.05 11.92
CA ALA A 218 -7.83 -10.76 11.37
C ALA A 218 -8.35 -9.58 12.20
N LYS A 219 -7.44 -8.68 12.60
CA LYS A 219 -7.77 -7.41 13.26
C LYS A 219 -7.20 -6.24 12.46
N HIS A 220 -8.05 -5.26 12.16
CA HIS A 220 -7.57 -3.98 11.63
C HIS A 220 -7.04 -3.11 12.77
N VAL A 221 -5.99 -2.35 12.50
CA VAL A 221 -5.41 -1.38 13.43
C VAL A 221 -5.07 -0.09 12.68
N ARG A 222 -4.99 1.02 13.42
CA ARG A 222 -4.48 2.32 12.98
C ARG A 222 -3.33 2.75 13.88
N HIS A 223 -2.52 3.67 13.37
CA HIS A 223 -1.39 4.28 14.06
C HIS A 223 -0.37 3.26 14.58
N MET A 224 -0.29 2.09 13.92
CA MET A 224 0.67 1.06 14.28
C MET A 224 2.09 1.60 14.12
N THR A 225 2.93 1.35 15.11
CA THR A 225 4.31 1.80 15.12
C THR A 225 5.19 0.86 14.28
N LEU A 226 6.34 1.37 13.83
CA LEU A 226 7.32 0.56 13.12
C LEU A 226 7.84 -0.60 13.98
N GLU A 227 7.95 -0.42 15.29
CA GLU A 227 8.42 -1.46 16.20
C GLU A 227 7.36 -2.54 16.41
N GLU A 228 6.07 -2.19 16.50
CA GLU A 228 4.98 -3.17 16.49
C GLU A 228 4.96 -3.97 15.17
N LEU A 229 5.18 -3.29 14.03
CA LEU A 229 5.26 -3.97 12.74
C LEU A 229 6.39 -5.00 12.69
N LYS A 230 7.59 -4.61 13.15
CA LYS A 230 8.73 -5.54 13.26
C LYS A 230 8.45 -6.68 14.22
N ALA A 231 7.75 -6.41 15.31
CA ALA A 231 7.34 -7.41 16.30
C ALA A 231 6.43 -8.49 15.68
N GLU A 232 5.41 -8.11 14.91
CA GLU A 232 4.58 -9.07 14.16
C GLU A 232 5.41 -9.91 13.20
N ILE A 233 6.24 -9.26 12.38
CA ILE A 233 7.08 -9.95 11.39
C ILE A 233 8.05 -10.93 12.08
N ALA A 234 8.69 -10.52 13.18
CA ALA A 234 9.61 -11.37 13.95
C ALA A 234 8.90 -12.55 14.64
N ALA A 235 7.59 -12.43 14.87
CA ALA A 235 6.73 -13.51 15.34
C ALA A 235 6.25 -14.43 14.20
N GLY A 236 6.75 -14.24 12.97
CA GLY A 236 6.33 -15.00 11.79
C GLY A 236 4.94 -14.61 11.29
N LYS A 237 4.46 -13.41 11.60
CA LYS A 237 3.13 -12.93 11.21
C LYS A 237 3.30 -11.80 10.19
N PRO A 238 3.08 -12.06 8.88
CA PRO A 238 3.11 -11.01 7.87
C PRO A 238 1.95 -10.03 8.11
N VAL A 239 2.08 -8.78 7.67
CA VAL A 239 1.10 -7.72 7.96
C VAL A 239 0.64 -7.05 6.67
N ILE A 240 -0.67 -6.96 6.43
CA ILE A 240 -1.22 -6.18 5.31
C ILE A 240 -1.21 -4.70 5.69
N LEU A 241 -0.74 -3.83 4.80
CA LEU A 241 -0.55 -2.40 5.03
C LEU A 241 -1.19 -1.58 3.92
N TRP A 242 -1.73 -0.40 4.27
CA TRP A 242 -2.22 0.59 3.32
C TRP A 242 -1.16 1.67 3.09
N VAL A 243 -0.68 1.78 1.87
CA VAL A 243 0.41 2.68 1.46
C VAL A 243 -0.03 3.52 0.25
N VAL A 244 0.87 4.37 -0.24
CA VAL A 244 0.64 5.15 -1.45
C VAL A 244 1.45 4.56 -2.60
N GLY A 245 0.78 3.99 -3.59
CA GLY A 245 1.36 3.36 -4.76
C GLY A 245 2.30 2.22 -4.37
N HIS A 246 3.42 2.10 -5.08
CA HIS A 246 4.48 1.14 -4.74
C HIS A 246 5.38 1.68 -3.62
N VAL A 247 4.79 1.96 -2.44
CA VAL A 247 5.44 2.58 -1.28
C VAL A 247 6.10 3.92 -1.63
N GLY A 248 5.39 4.72 -2.41
CA GLY A 248 5.75 6.07 -2.83
C GLY A 248 5.28 7.15 -1.85
N ARG A 249 5.56 8.40 -2.19
CA ARG A 249 5.11 9.56 -1.42
C ARG A 249 3.66 9.87 -1.76
N GLY A 250 2.89 10.31 -0.77
CA GLY A 250 1.53 10.81 -0.96
C GLY A 250 1.22 12.01 -0.09
N THR A 251 -0.05 12.40 -0.09
CA THR A 251 -0.58 13.48 0.73
C THR A 251 -1.92 13.02 1.30
N PRO A 252 -2.10 13.04 2.63
CA PRO A 252 -3.38 12.70 3.24
C PRO A 252 -4.41 13.76 2.88
N VAL A 253 -5.62 13.32 2.57
CA VAL A 253 -6.76 14.18 2.24
C VAL A 253 -7.91 13.76 3.16
N PRO A 254 -8.46 14.68 3.98
CA PRO A 254 -9.68 14.39 4.73
C PRO A 254 -10.84 14.20 3.76
N TYR A 255 -11.66 13.19 4.04
CA TYR A 255 -12.87 12.88 3.29
C TYR A 255 -14.01 12.64 4.26
N THR A 256 -15.16 13.25 3.99
CA THR A 256 -16.40 13.06 4.74
C THR A 256 -17.36 12.27 3.86
N GLY A 257 -17.76 11.08 4.32
CA GLY A 257 -18.76 10.26 3.63
C GLY A 257 -20.17 10.86 3.72
N SER A 258 -21.11 10.31 2.96
CA SER A 258 -22.53 10.68 3.05
C SER A 258 -23.16 10.35 4.42
N ASP A 259 -22.52 9.46 5.19
CA ASP A 259 -22.84 9.14 6.59
C ASP A 259 -22.38 10.23 7.58
N GLY A 260 -21.60 11.21 7.13
CA GLY A 260 -21.03 12.28 7.96
C GLY A 260 -19.79 11.85 8.75
N GLU A 261 -19.31 10.61 8.59
CA GLU A 261 -18.04 10.17 9.20
C GLU A 261 -16.85 10.70 8.38
N GLU A 262 -15.80 11.11 9.09
CA GLU A 262 -14.55 11.57 8.48
C GLU A 262 -13.50 10.46 8.49
N THR A 263 -12.73 10.37 7.40
CA THR A 263 -11.55 9.51 7.27
C THR A 263 -10.46 10.19 6.45
N ILE A 264 -9.25 9.62 6.44
CA ILE A 264 -8.13 10.06 5.62
C ILE A 264 -8.01 9.15 4.40
N VAL A 265 -8.05 9.74 3.21
CA VAL A 265 -7.80 9.07 1.94
C VAL A 265 -6.55 9.64 1.28
N ALA A 266 -6.05 8.96 0.26
CA ALA A 266 -4.91 9.44 -0.51
C ALA A 266 -4.96 8.98 -1.96
N LYS A 267 -4.51 9.82 -2.89
CA LYS A 267 -4.35 9.37 -4.28
C LYS A 267 -3.37 8.22 -4.35
N TYR A 268 -3.68 7.28 -5.23
CA TYR A 268 -2.91 6.04 -5.39
C TYR A 268 -2.83 5.27 -4.08
N GLU A 269 -3.92 5.20 -3.31
CA GLU A 269 -4.01 4.17 -2.27
C GLU A 269 -3.70 2.80 -2.89
N HIS A 270 -2.99 1.99 -2.10
CA HIS A 270 -2.54 0.66 -2.49
C HIS A 270 -2.27 -0.18 -1.25
N THR A 271 -2.47 -1.49 -1.33
CA THR A 271 -2.06 -2.40 -0.26
C THR A 271 -0.85 -3.24 -0.62
N VAL A 272 0.01 -3.46 0.37
CA VAL A 272 1.16 -4.37 0.32
C VAL A 272 1.18 -5.25 1.57
N ILE A 273 1.95 -6.34 1.54
CA ILE A 273 2.20 -7.17 2.72
C ILE A 273 3.64 -6.97 3.17
N ALA A 274 3.87 -6.53 4.41
CA ALA A 274 5.21 -6.50 4.98
C ALA A 274 5.59 -7.89 5.50
N ILE A 275 6.74 -8.38 5.04
CA ILE A 275 7.19 -9.77 5.26
C ILE A 275 8.59 -9.84 5.86
N GLY A 276 9.29 -8.72 5.98
CA GLY A 276 10.65 -8.72 6.49
C GLY A 276 11.15 -7.34 6.86
N TYR A 277 12.24 -7.30 7.59
CA TYR A 277 12.96 -6.09 7.90
C TYR A 277 14.46 -6.34 8.12
N THR A 278 15.22 -5.27 8.01
CA THR A 278 16.60 -5.16 8.49
C THR A 278 16.70 -3.94 9.39
N GLN A 279 17.90 -3.61 9.87
CA GLN A 279 18.14 -2.37 10.61
C GLN A 279 17.65 -1.10 9.88
N THR A 280 17.65 -1.07 8.55
CA THR A 280 17.37 0.15 7.77
C THR A 280 16.26 0.04 6.73
N LYS A 281 15.79 -1.18 6.43
CA LYS A 281 14.81 -1.43 5.37
C LYS A 281 13.66 -2.33 5.83
N ILE A 282 12.52 -2.19 5.16
CA ILE A 282 11.37 -3.10 5.22
C ILE A 282 11.28 -3.84 3.89
N THR A 283 11.08 -5.15 3.95
CA THR A 283 10.75 -6.00 2.79
C THR A 283 9.24 -6.07 2.65
N VAL A 284 8.74 -5.71 1.48
CA VAL A 284 7.31 -5.76 1.15
C VAL A 284 7.08 -6.68 -0.04
N LEU A 285 5.96 -7.38 0.03
CA LEU A 285 5.34 -8.15 -1.04
C LEU A 285 4.17 -7.32 -1.59
N ASP A 286 4.35 -6.83 -2.80
CA ASP A 286 3.44 -5.95 -3.53
C ASP A 286 2.88 -6.71 -4.73
N GLY A 287 1.74 -7.36 -4.49
CA GLY A 287 1.23 -8.42 -5.35
C GLY A 287 2.32 -9.48 -5.60
N ALA A 288 2.64 -9.73 -6.87
CA ALA A 288 3.68 -10.71 -7.25
C ALA A 288 5.12 -10.19 -7.17
N ARG A 289 5.37 -8.98 -6.65
CA ARG A 289 6.71 -8.38 -6.60
C ARG A 289 7.18 -8.23 -5.16
N GLU A 290 8.38 -8.71 -4.88
CA GLU A 290 9.06 -8.45 -3.62
C GLU A 290 10.13 -7.37 -3.80
N TYR A 291 10.19 -6.40 -2.89
CA TYR A 291 11.27 -5.43 -2.86
C TYR A 291 11.49 -4.85 -1.46
N GLN A 292 12.61 -4.14 -1.29
CA GLN A 292 12.98 -3.50 -0.04
C GLN A 292 12.93 -1.98 -0.16
N VAL A 293 12.39 -1.34 0.88
CA VAL A 293 12.27 0.12 0.99
C VAL A 293 12.98 0.59 2.26
N TYR A 294 13.71 1.71 2.19
CA TYR A 294 14.28 2.32 3.38
C TYR A 294 13.17 2.72 4.36
N GLN A 295 13.35 2.44 5.65
CA GLN A 295 12.33 2.69 6.69
C GLN A 295 11.79 4.12 6.64
N GLY A 296 12.65 5.12 6.40
CA GLY A 296 12.22 6.51 6.28
C GLY A 296 11.29 6.79 5.09
N GLU A 297 11.49 6.14 3.94
CA GLU A 297 10.58 6.28 2.79
C GLU A 297 9.31 5.45 2.97
N PHE A 298 9.45 4.26 3.54
CA PHE A 298 8.32 3.41 3.92
C PHE A 298 7.36 4.13 4.86
N MET A 299 7.87 4.75 5.93
CA MET A 299 7.04 5.51 6.87
C MET A 299 6.38 6.73 6.23
N LYS A 300 7.03 7.41 5.27
CA LYS A 300 6.41 8.53 4.53
C LYS A 300 5.25 8.10 3.65
N SER A 301 5.18 6.81 3.28
CA SER A 301 4.07 6.25 2.51
C SER A 301 2.96 5.75 3.44
N TRP A 302 3.31 4.89 4.39
CA TRP A 302 2.35 4.24 5.30
C TRP A 302 1.64 5.23 6.23
N ASN A 303 2.34 6.29 6.68
CA ASN A 303 1.76 7.31 7.56
C ASN A 303 0.67 8.15 6.88
N VAL A 304 0.68 8.26 5.55
CA VAL A 304 -0.34 9.01 4.80
C VAL A 304 -1.74 8.44 5.06
N LEU A 305 -1.84 7.12 5.21
CA LEU A 305 -3.08 6.42 5.54
C LEU A 305 -3.05 5.95 7.00
N GLU A 306 -2.50 6.79 7.87
CA GLU A 306 -2.51 6.66 9.32
C GLU A 306 -1.88 5.37 9.86
N ASN A 307 -0.90 4.80 9.16
CA ASN A 307 -0.29 3.51 9.49
C ASN A 307 -1.35 2.40 9.67
N GLN A 308 -2.36 2.39 8.80
CA GLN A 308 -3.41 1.39 8.80
C GLN A 308 -2.86 0.01 8.40
N ALA A 309 -3.30 -1.03 9.10
CA ALA A 309 -2.83 -2.39 8.89
C ALA A 309 -3.88 -3.45 9.26
N ILE A 310 -3.67 -4.68 8.78
CA ILE A 310 -4.34 -5.89 9.27
C ILE A 310 -3.28 -6.83 9.83
N ILE A 311 -3.47 -7.23 11.09
CA ILE A 311 -2.62 -8.14 11.84
C ILE A 311 -3.36 -9.43 12.20
N TRP A 312 -2.59 -10.48 12.46
CA TRP A 312 -3.10 -11.73 13.04
C TRP A 312 -3.16 -11.61 14.56
N ILE A 313 -4.32 -11.90 15.16
CA ILE A 313 -4.49 -11.98 16.61
C ILE A 313 -4.69 -13.43 17.06
N GLU A 314 -4.40 -13.72 18.33
CA GLU A 314 -4.61 -15.03 18.97
C GLU A 314 -5.90 -15.08 19.77
#